data_AF-X6IMB9-F1
#
_entry.id   AF-X6IMB9-F1
#
_cell.length_a   1.000
_cell.length_b   1.000
_cell.length_c   1.000
_cell.angle_alpha   90.00
_cell.angle_beta   90.00
_cell.angle_gamma   90.00
#
_symmetry.space_group_name_H-M   'P 1'
#
loop_
_entity.id
_entity.type
_entity.pdbx_description
1 polymer ?
#
loop_
_entity_poly.entity_id
_entity_poly.type
_entity_poly.pdbx_seq_one_letter_code
_entity_poly.pdbx_strand_id
1 'polypeptide(L)'
;MLRTVCGRAAWVGALWLVVTAGSALAEEPKSTTSAETKPAEGNPWALNCASGSAGIELQCQVSQNLTEAKTGQRVLTVTVRRDNGNGNLAMLLALPHGLFLPSGASYQIDQGQKTTIAIQTSDQNGAYAATPLSADLVKAMKSGTNLNIGMESVTRKPVTIPVSLAGFTAAIDKLQALK
;
A
#
# COMPACT_ATOMS: atom_id res chain seq x y z
N MET A 1 -7.02 -40.56 52.65
CA MET A 1 -7.40 -39.33 53.37
C MET A 1 -8.70 -38.82 52.77
N LEU A 2 -9.75 -38.81 53.58
CA LEU A 2 -11.13 -38.46 53.25
C LEU A 2 -11.37 -36.98 53.62
N ARG A 3 -12.02 -36.20 52.75
CA ARG A 3 -12.68 -34.89 53.01
C ARG A 3 -13.40 -34.47 51.72
N THR A 4 -14.71 -34.64 51.53
CA THR A 4 -15.89 -33.98 52.13
C THR A 4 -16.08 -32.51 51.72
N VAL A 5 -16.99 -32.31 50.75
CA VAL A 5 -18.13 -31.36 50.64
C VAL A 5 -18.01 -29.92 51.15
N CYS A 6 -18.36 -28.94 50.29
CA CYS A 6 -19.25 -27.77 50.51
C CYS A 6 -19.26 -26.96 49.19
N GLY A 7 -20.31 -26.33 48.66
CA GLY A 7 -21.64 -25.99 49.15
C GLY A 7 -22.07 -24.68 48.45
N ARG A 8 -23.11 -24.77 47.59
CA ARG A 8 -24.17 -23.80 47.21
C ARG A 8 -23.87 -22.28 47.24
N ALA A 9 -24.26 -21.58 46.17
CA ALA A 9 -25.10 -20.38 46.27
C ALA A 9 -25.83 -20.10 44.96
N ALA A 10 -27.15 -20.27 44.98
CA ALA A 10 -28.08 -19.82 43.96
C ALA A 10 -28.49 -18.38 44.26
N TRP A 11 -28.58 -17.52 43.25
CA TRP A 11 -29.23 -16.22 43.35
C TRP A 11 -30.39 -16.16 42.37
N VAL A 12 -31.59 -16.15 42.96
CA VAL A 12 -32.87 -15.85 42.32
C VAL A 12 -33.06 -14.34 42.37
N GLY A 13 -33.35 -13.73 41.22
CA GLY A 13 -33.71 -12.32 41.14
C GLY A 13 -34.53 -12.07 39.88
N ALA A 14 -35.80 -12.50 39.91
CA ALA A 14 -36.79 -12.16 38.89
C ALA A 14 -37.32 -10.75 39.19
N LEU A 15 -37.09 -9.80 38.28
CA LEU A 15 -37.63 -8.44 38.36
C LEU A 15 -38.57 -8.18 37.17
N TRP A 16 -39.72 -7.62 37.53
CA TRP A 16 -40.93 -7.46 36.73
C TRP A 16 -40.82 -6.46 35.56
N LEU A 17 -41.62 -6.73 34.53
CA LEU A 17 -41.88 -5.89 33.35
C LEU A 17 -42.49 -4.52 33.72
N VAL A 18 -42.06 -3.48 33.00
CA VAL A 18 -42.87 -2.29 32.71
C VAL A 18 -42.78 -2.00 31.20
N VAL A 19 -43.95 -1.98 30.55
CA VAL A 19 -44.18 -1.59 29.16
C VAL A 19 -44.48 -0.09 29.13
N THR A 20 -43.83 0.67 28.23
CA THR A 20 -44.31 1.98 27.77
C THR A 20 -44.18 2.07 26.25
N ALA A 21 -45.22 2.65 25.63
CA ALA A 21 -45.45 2.70 24.20
C ALA A 21 -45.08 4.07 23.59
N GLY A 22 -44.71 4.05 22.31
CA GLY A 22 -45.07 5.09 21.34
C GLY A 22 -44.11 6.25 21.10
N SER A 23 -43.45 6.24 19.93
CA SER A 23 -43.67 7.20 18.81
C SER A 23 -42.56 7.00 17.77
N ALA A 24 -42.93 6.43 16.62
CA ALA A 24 -42.05 6.31 15.46
C ALA A 24 -42.14 7.61 14.65
N LEU A 25 -41.06 8.39 14.63
CA LEU A 25 -40.84 9.44 13.64
C LEU A 25 -40.20 8.80 12.42
N ALA A 26 -40.90 8.83 11.29
CA ALA A 26 -40.35 8.53 9.98
C ALA A 26 -39.72 9.83 9.44
N GLU A 27 -38.40 9.87 9.33
CA GLU A 27 -37.67 10.88 8.56
C GLU A 27 -37.26 10.26 7.22
N GLU A 28 -37.85 10.77 6.13
CA GLU A 28 -37.42 10.50 4.76
C GLU A 28 -36.04 11.13 4.51
N PRO A 29 -35.00 10.36 4.11
CA PRO A 29 -33.76 10.95 3.66
C PRO A 29 -33.94 11.46 2.23
N LYS A 30 -34.00 12.79 2.09
CA LYS A 30 -33.75 13.49 0.82
C LYS A 30 -32.39 13.07 0.28
N SER A 31 -32.41 12.21 -0.74
CA SER A 31 -31.23 11.90 -1.55
C SER A 31 -30.93 13.08 -2.46
N THR A 32 -30.04 13.97 -2.01
CA THR A 32 -29.37 14.92 -2.89
C THR A 32 -28.30 14.18 -3.66
N THR A 33 -28.60 13.83 -4.91
CA THR A 33 -27.61 13.41 -5.91
C THR A 33 -26.52 14.47 -5.99
N SER A 34 -25.39 14.19 -5.34
CA SER A 34 -24.15 14.92 -5.59
C SER A 34 -23.56 14.37 -6.86
N ALA A 35 -23.34 15.27 -7.82
CA ALA A 35 -22.76 14.97 -9.12
C ALA A 35 -21.49 14.14 -8.96
N GLU A 36 -21.51 12.96 -9.55
CA GLU A 36 -20.35 12.11 -9.72
C GLU A 36 -19.38 12.80 -10.67
N THR A 37 -18.31 13.34 -10.10
CA THR A 37 -17.03 13.43 -10.80
C THR A 37 -16.00 12.99 -9.79
N LYS A 38 -15.81 11.66 -9.70
CA LYS A 38 -14.70 11.06 -8.97
C LYS A 38 -13.49 11.02 -9.91
N PRO A 39 -12.44 11.83 -9.73
CA PRO A 39 -11.14 11.45 -10.23
C PRO A 39 -10.80 10.09 -9.63
N ALA A 40 -10.27 9.15 -10.40
CA ALA A 40 -9.80 7.88 -9.86
C ALA A 40 -8.77 8.16 -8.75
N GLU A 41 -9.21 8.11 -7.49
CA GLU A 41 -8.38 8.25 -6.30
C GLU A 41 -7.48 7.02 -6.21
N GLY A 42 -6.39 7.04 -6.97
CA GLY A 42 -5.24 6.18 -6.70
C GLY A 42 -4.58 6.61 -5.39
N ASN A 43 -3.90 5.67 -4.72
CA ASN A 43 -3.11 5.97 -3.53
C ASN A 43 -2.15 7.14 -3.84
N PRO A 44 -2.05 8.18 -3.01
CA PRO A 44 -1.20 9.32 -3.32
C PRO A 44 0.29 8.93 -3.28
N TRP A 45 1.11 9.55 -4.13
CA TRP A 45 2.56 9.50 -4.00
C TRP A 45 2.98 10.36 -2.80
N ALA A 46 3.35 9.70 -1.70
CA ALA A 46 3.72 10.36 -0.45
C ALA A 46 5.22 10.61 -0.38
N LEU A 47 5.61 11.86 -0.10
CA LEU A 47 6.98 12.23 0.22
C LEU A 47 7.19 12.12 1.74
N ASN A 48 8.12 11.27 2.15
CA ASN A 48 8.47 11.06 3.55
C ASN A 48 9.96 11.25 3.74
N CYS A 49 10.36 11.91 4.83
CA CYS A 49 11.77 12.12 5.18
C CYS A 49 12.02 11.62 6.59
N ALA A 50 13.16 10.94 6.79
CA ALA A 50 13.60 10.47 8.09
C ALA A 50 15.09 10.76 8.29
N SER A 51 15.52 10.91 9.53
CA SER A 51 16.94 11.02 9.84
C SER A 51 17.65 9.72 9.42
N GLY A 52 18.72 9.84 8.62
CA GLY A 52 19.52 8.71 8.19
C GLY A 52 20.18 7.97 9.36
N SER A 53 20.63 6.73 9.12
CA SER A 53 21.24 5.87 10.14
C SER A 53 22.52 6.44 10.77
N ALA A 54 23.15 7.44 10.12
CA ALA A 54 24.30 8.18 10.63
C ALA A 54 23.93 9.50 11.34
N GLY A 55 22.64 9.78 11.54
CA GLY A 55 22.12 10.87 12.39
C GLY A 55 22.21 12.30 11.84
N ILE A 56 22.94 12.54 10.74
CA ILE A 56 23.20 13.90 10.24
C ILE A 56 22.47 14.21 8.91
N GLU A 57 22.18 13.20 8.08
CA GLU A 57 21.60 13.43 6.75
C GLU A 57 20.13 13.02 6.67
N LEU A 58 19.28 13.92 6.20
CA LEU A 58 17.85 13.69 6.01
C LEU A 58 17.63 12.82 4.77
N GLN A 59 17.11 11.60 4.96
CA GLN A 59 16.82 10.67 3.89
C GLN A 59 15.36 10.77 3.49
N CYS A 60 15.11 11.36 2.32
CA CYS A 60 13.78 11.53 1.76
C CYS A 60 13.48 10.48 0.68
N GLN A 61 12.23 10.03 0.64
CA GLN A 61 11.73 9.11 -0.36
C GLN A 61 10.30 9.45 -0.75
N VAL A 62 9.96 9.15 -2.00
CA VAL A 62 8.61 9.25 -2.54
C VAL A 62 8.06 7.84 -2.71
N SER A 63 6.89 7.54 -2.16
CA SER A 63 6.34 6.18 -2.22
C SER A 63 4.84 6.17 -2.46
N GLN A 64 4.37 5.17 -3.22
CA GLN A 64 2.96 4.81 -3.30
C GLN A 64 2.79 3.41 -2.72
N ASN A 65 1.91 3.28 -1.72
CA ASN A 65 1.59 2.02 -1.07
C ASN A 65 0.22 1.54 -1.54
N LEU A 66 0.15 0.35 -2.11
CA LEU A 66 -1.08 -0.30 -2.55
C LEU A 66 -1.45 -1.35 -1.53
N THR A 67 -2.66 -1.24 -0.99
CA THR A 67 -3.22 -2.17 -0.01
C THR A 67 -4.47 -2.83 -0.59
N GLU A 68 -4.79 -4.01 -0.08
CA GLU A 68 -6.05 -4.65 -0.40
C GLU A 68 -7.18 -4.01 0.41
N ALA A 69 -8.25 -3.61 -0.28
CA ALA A 69 -9.32 -2.79 0.29
C ALA A 69 -10.01 -3.45 1.48
N LYS A 70 -10.18 -4.78 1.45
CA LYS A 70 -10.90 -5.50 2.52
C LYS A 70 -10.06 -5.73 3.77
N THR A 71 -8.78 -6.03 3.62
CA THR A 71 -7.91 -6.47 4.72
C THR A 71 -6.95 -5.39 5.20
N GLY A 72 -6.75 -4.32 4.41
CA GLY A 72 -5.71 -3.34 4.62
C GLY A 72 -4.29 -3.89 4.41
N GLN A 73 -4.15 -5.14 3.98
CA GLN A 73 -2.86 -5.78 3.80
C GLN A 73 -2.13 -5.12 2.62
N ARG A 74 -0.84 -4.81 2.80
CA ARG A 74 -0.01 -4.32 1.69
C ARG A 74 0.09 -5.37 0.58
N VAL A 75 -0.21 -4.92 -0.63
CA VAL A 75 -0.03 -5.68 -1.88
C VAL A 75 1.30 -5.32 -2.54
N LEU A 76 1.63 -4.03 -2.60
CA LEU A 76 2.84 -3.53 -3.27
C LEU A 76 3.21 -2.16 -2.69
N THR A 77 4.50 -1.89 -2.49
CA THR A 77 4.99 -0.51 -2.34
C THR A 77 6.00 -0.22 -3.43
N VAL A 78 5.82 0.90 -4.12
CA VAL A 78 6.82 1.48 -5.02
C VAL A 78 7.44 2.66 -4.33
N THR A 79 8.77 2.66 -4.19
CA THR A 79 9.52 3.73 -3.55
C THR A 79 10.57 4.27 -4.51
N VAL A 80 10.65 5.58 -4.64
CA VAL A 80 11.73 6.31 -5.33
C VAL A 80 12.53 7.08 -4.29
N ARG A 81 13.83 6.87 -4.26
CA ARG A 81 14.76 7.55 -3.35
C ARG A 81 16.10 7.78 -4.05
N ARG A 82 16.95 8.63 -3.46
CA ARG A 82 18.35 8.74 -3.89
C ARG A 82 19.14 7.52 -3.43
N ASP A 83 20.01 7.02 -4.29
CA ASP A 83 21.01 6.03 -3.94
C ASP A 83 22.14 6.69 -3.14
N ASN A 84 22.52 6.08 -2.03
CA ASN A 84 23.53 6.64 -1.12
C ASN A 84 24.94 6.65 -1.72
N GLY A 85 25.20 5.84 -2.76
CA GLY A 85 26.53 5.73 -3.37
C GLY A 85 26.78 6.80 -4.42
N ASN A 86 25.78 7.15 -5.24
CA ASN A 86 25.96 8.07 -6.37
C ASN A 86 24.97 9.25 -6.41
N GLY A 87 24.00 9.31 -5.49
CA GLY A 87 22.99 10.37 -5.42
C GLY A 87 21.90 10.31 -6.50
N ASN A 88 21.98 9.38 -7.46
CA ASN A 88 20.97 9.20 -8.50
C ASN A 88 19.69 8.59 -7.93
N LEU A 89 18.57 8.79 -8.63
CA LEU A 89 17.32 8.14 -8.23
C LEU A 89 17.37 6.63 -8.51
N ALA A 90 16.81 5.87 -7.58
CA ALA A 90 16.54 4.45 -7.73
C ALA A 90 15.09 4.16 -7.35
N MET A 91 14.50 3.18 -8.04
CA MET A 91 13.18 2.66 -7.71
C MET A 91 13.34 1.31 -7.01
N LEU A 92 12.68 1.18 -5.86
CA LEU A 92 12.57 -0.04 -5.07
C LEU A 92 11.12 -0.52 -5.09
N LEU A 93 10.93 -1.79 -5.45
CA LEU A 93 9.66 -2.48 -5.38
C LEU A 93 9.67 -3.40 -4.15
N ALA A 94 8.77 -3.15 -3.20
CA ALA A 94 8.46 -4.10 -2.13
C ALA A 94 7.25 -4.93 -2.56
N LEU A 95 7.55 -6.13 -3.03
CA LEU A 95 6.63 -7.09 -3.65
C LEU A 95 5.99 -8.00 -2.59
N PRO A 96 4.81 -8.59 -2.86
CA PRO A 96 4.19 -9.53 -1.93
C PRO A 96 4.98 -10.85 -1.86
N HIS A 97 4.65 -11.69 -0.88
CA HIS A 97 5.15 -13.06 -0.82
C HIS A 97 4.47 -13.98 -1.84
N GLY A 98 4.96 -15.22 -1.96
CA GLY A 98 4.35 -16.23 -2.83
C GLY A 98 4.71 -16.06 -4.30
N LEU A 99 5.86 -15.47 -4.61
CA LEU A 99 6.37 -15.27 -5.97
C LEU A 99 7.35 -16.37 -6.39
N PHE A 100 7.35 -16.69 -7.69
CA PHE A 100 8.39 -17.53 -8.30
C PHE A 100 9.62 -16.66 -8.59
N LEU A 101 10.55 -16.58 -7.62
CA LEU A 101 11.66 -15.62 -7.67
C LEU A 101 12.52 -15.64 -8.96
N PRO A 102 12.82 -16.80 -9.58
CA PRO A 102 13.65 -16.82 -10.79
C PRO A 102 13.04 -16.11 -12.01
N SER A 103 11.73 -15.82 -12.04
CA SER A 103 11.14 -14.99 -13.11
C SER A 103 11.48 -13.50 -12.98
N GLY A 104 11.95 -13.08 -11.81
CA GLY A 104 12.09 -11.67 -11.45
C GLY A 104 10.75 -10.93 -11.34
N ALA A 105 10.86 -9.61 -11.25
CA ALA A 105 9.75 -8.68 -11.38
C ALA A 105 9.91 -7.89 -12.68
N SER A 106 8.86 -7.23 -13.15
CA SER A 106 8.92 -6.40 -14.35
C SER A 106 8.19 -5.08 -14.14
N TYR A 107 8.60 -4.06 -14.86
CA TYR A 107 7.90 -2.80 -14.94
C TYR A 107 7.64 -2.41 -16.39
N GLN A 108 6.53 -1.71 -16.61
CA GLN A 108 6.12 -1.18 -17.91
C GLN A 108 5.32 0.11 -17.67
N ILE A 109 5.67 1.20 -18.34
CA ILE A 109 4.86 2.43 -18.31
C ILE A 109 3.82 2.33 -19.41
N ASP A 110 2.55 2.36 -19.04
CA ASP A 110 1.42 2.20 -19.96
C ASP A 110 1.60 0.99 -20.89
N GLN A 111 1.63 1.21 -22.21
CA GLN A 111 1.88 0.20 -23.24
C GLN A 111 3.33 0.23 -23.79
N GLY A 112 4.25 0.89 -23.08
CA GLY A 112 5.65 1.02 -23.47
C GLY A 112 6.45 -0.28 -23.34
N GLN A 113 7.78 -0.16 -23.37
CA GLN A 113 8.66 -1.32 -23.24
C GLN A 113 8.55 -1.95 -21.84
N LYS A 114 8.30 -3.26 -21.81
CA LYS A 114 8.38 -4.06 -20.57
C LYS A 114 9.84 -4.41 -20.29
N THR A 115 10.28 -4.16 -19.05
CA THR A 115 11.64 -4.48 -18.58
C THR A 115 11.56 -5.39 -17.36
N THR A 116 12.33 -6.47 -17.37
CA THR A 116 12.44 -7.40 -16.24
C THR A 116 13.67 -7.05 -15.38
N ILE A 117 13.50 -7.07 -14.07
CA ILE A 117 14.53 -6.82 -13.06
C ILE A 117 14.59 -7.98 -12.08
N ALA A 118 15.80 -8.29 -11.61
CA ALA A 118 16.00 -9.36 -10.65
C ALA A 118 15.38 -8.99 -9.29
N ILE A 119 14.77 -9.98 -8.65
CA ILE A 119 14.50 -9.92 -7.21
C ILE A 119 15.83 -10.18 -6.50
N GLN A 120 16.25 -9.24 -5.66
CA GLN A 120 17.58 -9.22 -5.05
C GLN A 120 17.60 -9.89 -3.67
N THR A 121 16.50 -9.77 -2.93
CA THR A 121 16.39 -10.31 -1.56
C THR A 121 14.93 -10.43 -1.13
N SER A 122 14.69 -11.08 0.01
CA SER A 122 13.37 -11.21 0.64
C SER A 122 13.50 -11.28 2.15
N ASP A 123 12.47 -10.84 2.86
CA ASP A 123 12.34 -10.93 4.32
C ASP A 123 10.90 -11.30 4.73
N GLN A 124 10.60 -11.18 6.02
CA GLN A 124 9.26 -11.40 6.58
C GLN A 124 8.18 -10.47 6.03
N ASN A 125 8.56 -9.38 5.34
CA ASN A 125 7.66 -8.37 4.82
C ASN A 125 7.44 -8.52 3.30
N GLY A 126 8.38 -9.09 2.56
CA GLY A 126 8.16 -9.33 1.13
C GLY A 126 9.42 -9.72 0.38
N ALA A 127 9.33 -9.60 -0.94
CA ALA A 127 10.47 -9.69 -1.85
C ALA A 127 10.82 -8.31 -2.40
N TYR A 128 12.09 -8.08 -2.73
CA TYR A 128 12.58 -6.75 -3.12
C TYR A 128 13.33 -6.80 -4.42
N ALA A 129 12.90 -5.95 -5.36
CA ALA A 129 13.60 -5.69 -6.61
C ALA A 129 13.89 -4.19 -6.69
N ALA A 130 15.08 -3.82 -7.16
CA ALA A 130 15.44 -2.43 -7.34
C ALA A 130 16.08 -2.22 -8.71
N THR A 131 15.92 -1.01 -9.23
CA THR A 131 16.52 -0.59 -10.49
C THR A 131 16.93 0.88 -10.39
N PRO A 132 18.05 1.28 -11.00
CA PRO A 132 18.32 2.69 -11.25
C PRO A 132 17.15 3.31 -12.00
N LEU A 133 16.78 4.53 -11.62
CA LEU A 133 15.73 5.30 -12.26
C LEU A 133 16.39 6.35 -13.15
N SER A 134 16.66 5.98 -14.40
CA SER A 134 17.31 6.86 -15.38
C SER A 134 16.47 8.11 -15.67
N ALA A 135 17.10 9.17 -16.19
CA ALA A 135 16.39 10.39 -16.57
C ALA A 135 15.25 10.12 -17.58
N ASP A 136 15.47 9.21 -18.53
CA ASP A 136 14.44 8.81 -19.51
C ASP A 136 13.28 8.07 -18.85
N LEU A 137 13.57 7.19 -17.88
CA LEU A 137 12.54 6.46 -17.15
C LEU A 137 11.73 7.40 -16.24
N VAL A 138 12.39 8.35 -15.56
CA VAL A 138 11.71 9.42 -14.82
C VAL A 138 10.80 10.22 -15.74
N LYS A 139 11.29 10.62 -16.92
CA LYS A 139 10.51 11.36 -17.90
C LYS A 139 9.29 10.56 -18.37
N ALA A 140 9.46 9.28 -18.68
CA ALA A 140 8.37 8.39 -19.07
C ALA A 140 7.32 8.26 -17.96
N MET A 141 7.75 8.08 -16.71
CA MET A 141 6.84 8.02 -15.56
C MET A 141 6.13 9.35 -15.29
N LYS A 142 6.77 10.50 -15.54
CA LYS A 142 6.13 11.82 -15.42
C LYS A 142 5.05 12.06 -16.48
N SER A 143 5.21 11.48 -17.68
CA SER A 143 4.24 11.59 -18.78
C SER A 143 3.19 10.48 -18.80
N GLY A 144 3.45 9.37 -18.10
CA GLY A 144 2.62 8.17 -18.15
C GLY A 144 1.41 8.23 -17.24
N THR A 145 0.49 7.28 -17.44
CA THR A 145 -0.71 7.14 -16.60
C THR A 145 -0.53 6.06 -15.54
N ASN A 146 0.02 4.90 -15.94
CA ASN A 146 0.24 3.76 -15.05
C ASN A 146 1.67 3.21 -15.16
N LEU A 147 2.23 2.84 -14.02
CA LEU A 147 3.37 1.95 -13.90
C LEU A 147 2.84 0.53 -13.61
N ASN A 148 2.91 -0.35 -14.59
CA ASN A 148 2.45 -1.73 -14.47
C ASN A 148 3.59 -2.60 -13.92
N ILE A 149 3.40 -3.15 -12.72
CA ILE A 149 4.37 -4.06 -12.09
C ILE A 149 3.92 -5.50 -12.30
N GLY A 150 4.69 -6.25 -13.09
CA GLY A 150 4.43 -7.65 -13.41
C GLY A 150 5.29 -8.62 -12.62
N MET A 151 4.73 -9.76 -12.23
CA MET A 151 5.41 -10.84 -11.51
C MET A 151 4.73 -12.19 -11.78
N GLU A 152 5.32 -13.26 -11.27
CA GLU A 152 4.76 -14.61 -11.37
C GLU A 152 4.59 -15.21 -9.97
N SER A 153 3.43 -15.81 -9.69
CA SER A 153 3.22 -16.53 -8.44
C SER A 153 4.02 -17.83 -8.39
N VAL A 154 4.17 -18.43 -7.20
CA VAL A 154 4.75 -19.78 -7.04
C VAL A 154 4.01 -20.87 -7.84
N THR A 155 2.75 -20.62 -8.21
CA THR A 155 1.94 -21.51 -9.07
C THR A 155 2.05 -21.17 -10.56
N ARG A 156 3.06 -20.39 -10.95
CA ARG A 156 3.33 -20.02 -12.35
C ARG A 156 2.27 -19.13 -12.99
N LYS A 157 1.41 -18.47 -12.19
CA LYS A 157 0.37 -17.58 -12.70
C LYS A 157 0.93 -16.17 -12.84
N PRO A 158 0.81 -15.52 -14.01
CA PRO A 158 1.21 -14.13 -14.16
C PRO A 158 0.27 -13.21 -13.36
N VAL A 159 0.85 -12.20 -12.72
CA VAL A 159 0.16 -11.16 -11.97
C VAL A 159 0.70 -9.82 -12.45
N THR A 160 -0.19 -8.86 -12.72
CA THR A 160 0.17 -7.49 -13.05
C THR A 160 -0.62 -6.53 -12.16
N ILE A 161 0.09 -5.62 -11.51
CA ILE A 161 -0.48 -4.65 -10.59
C ILE A 161 -0.26 -3.25 -11.18
N PRO A 162 -1.33 -2.53 -11.56
CA PRO A 162 -1.20 -1.15 -12.03
C PRO A 162 -0.97 -0.20 -10.85
N VAL A 163 0.05 0.64 -10.96
CA VAL A 163 0.39 1.70 -10.00
C VAL A 163 0.09 3.03 -10.68
N SER A 164 -0.80 3.83 -10.11
CA SER A 164 -1.19 5.11 -10.72
C SER A 164 -0.02 6.10 -10.66
N LEU A 165 0.31 6.74 -11.79
CA LEU A 165 1.31 7.81 -11.86
C LEU A 165 0.71 9.20 -11.56
N ALA A 166 -0.58 9.27 -11.22
CA ALA A 166 -1.20 10.52 -10.80
C ALA A 166 -0.48 11.11 -9.57
N GLY A 167 0.02 12.35 -9.70
CA GLY A 167 0.78 13.03 -8.65
C GLY A 167 2.26 12.65 -8.56
N PHE A 168 2.75 11.70 -9.37
CA PHE A 168 4.15 11.30 -9.39
C PHE A 168 5.08 12.48 -9.70
N THR A 169 4.76 13.26 -10.74
CA THR A 169 5.55 14.42 -11.18
C THR A 169 5.78 15.41 -10.04
N ALA A 170 4.70 15.85 -9.39
CA ALA A 170 4.78 16.81 -8.29
C ALA A 170 5.57 16.25 -7.09
N ALA A 171 5.45 14.96 -6.80
CA ALA A 171 6.19 14.33 -5.70
C ALA A 171 7.69 14.22 -6.00
N ILE A 172 8.06 13.80 -7.22
CA ILE A 172 9.46 13.69 -7.65
C ILE A 172 10.12 15.06 -7.76
N ASP A 173 9.43 16.08 -8.29
CA ASP A 173 9.98 17.43 -8.36
C ASP A 173 10.30 17.97 -6.96
N LYS A 174 9.42 17.73 -5.98
CA LYS A 174 9.66 18.06 -4.57
C LYS A 174 10.86 17.29 -4.02
N LEU A 175 10.94 15.98 -4.22
CA LEU A 175 12.07 15.16 -3.77
C LEU A 175 13.40 15.69 -4.35
N GLN A 176 13.43 16.03 -5.63
CA GLN A 176 14.62 16.52 -6.32
C GLN A 176 15.03 17.93 -5.85
N ALA A 177 14.07 18.76 -5.42
CA ALA A 177 14.33 20.09 -4.87
C ALA A 177 14.87 20.05 -3.42
N LEU A 178 14.60 18.97 -2.68
CA LEU A 178 15.17 18.76 -1.34
C LEU A 178 16.65 18.40 -1.47
N LYS A 179 17.51 19.23 -0.89
CA LYS A 179 18.96 19.01 -0.79
C LYS A 179 19.28 18.07 0.35
#